data_AF-A0A6L9GC17-F1
#
_entry.id   AF-A0A6L9GC17-F1
#
_cell.length_a   1.000
_cell.length_b   1.000
_cell.length_c   1.000
_cell.angle_alpha   90.00
_cell.angle_beta   90.00
_cell.angle_gamma   90.00
#
_symmetry.space_group_name_H-M   'P 1'
#
loop_
_entity.id
_entity.type
_entity.pdbx_description
1 polymer ?
#
loop_
_entity_poly.entity_id
_entity_poly.type
_entity_poly.pdbx_seq_one_letter_code
_entity_poly.pdbx_strand_id
1 'polypeptide(L)'
;TNGPASVYAIQKYLDWLGTFAPPAAQGMTFSESGPVPAQGEVAQQMFWYTAFTADMVKEGTPVVNEDGTPKWRMAPSPKGAYWQDGMKLGYQDAGSWTLLKSTPDDRAKAAWLYAQFVTSK
;
A
#
# COMPACT_ATOMS: atom_id res chain seq x y z
N THR A 1 -12.46 -17.62 7.23
CA THR A 1 -13.54 -17.94 8.21
C THR A 1 -14.20 -16.66 8.67
N ASN A 2 -15.50 -16.69 8.93
CA ASN A 2 -16.32 -15.52 9.30
C ASN A 2 -16.34 -15.32 10.83
N GLY A 3 -15.18 -15.34 11.48
CA GLY A 3 -15.08 -15.15 12.93
C GLY A 3 -15.47 -13.73 13.37
N PRO A 4 -15.74 -13.50 14.67
CA PRO A 4 -16.18 -12.19 15.18
C PRO A 4 -15.24 -11.03 14.80
N ALA A 5 -13.92 -11.25 14.83
CA ALA A 5 -12.93 -10.25 14.43
C ALA A 5 -13.05 -9.87 12.94
N SER A 6 -13.29 -10.85 12.06
CA SER A 6 -13.48 -10.61 10.61
C SER A 6 -14.75 -9.83 10.34
N VAL A 7 -15.86 -10.20 11.01
CA VAL A 7 -17.14 -9.48 10.89
C VAL A 7 -16.99 -8.04 11.36
N TYR A 8 -16.36 -7.82 12.52
CA TYR A 8 -16.06 -6.49 13.03
C TYR A 8 -15.22 -5.66 12.05
N ALA A 9 -14.15 -6.24 11.49
CA ALA A 9 -13.26 -5.53 10.57
C ALA A 9 -13.99 -5.07 9.30
N ILE A 10 -14.80 -5.93 8.69
CA ILE A 10 -15.56 -5.58 7.48
C ILE A 10 -16.65 -4.55 7.80
N GLN A 11 -17.40 -4.71 8.90
CA GLN A 11 -18.41 -3.73 9.28
C GLN A 11 -17.77 -2.35 9.52
N LYS A 12 -16.66 -2.29 10.27
CA LYS A 12 -15.97 -1.03 10.51
C LYS A 12 -15.41 -0.39 9.25
N TYR A 13 -14.86 -1.20 8.34
CA TYR A 13 -14.42 -0.71 7.04
C TYR A 13 -15.57 -0.07 6.25
N LEU A 14 -16.73 -0.73 6.17
CA LEU A 14 -17.90 -0.20 5.47
C LEU A 14 -18.42 1.09 6.12
N ASP A 15 -18.52 1.13 7.46
CA ASP A 15 -18.94 2.32 8.20
C ASP A 15 -18.01 3.51 7.92
N TRP A 16 -16.70 3.27 7.94
CA TRP A 16 -15.69 4.31 7.70
C TRP A 16 -15.65 4.76 6.25
N LEU A 17 -15.78 3.84 5.30
CA LEU A 17 -15.86 4.16 3.87
C LEU A 17 -17.07 5.06 3.60
N GLY A 18 -18.23 4.78 4.20
CA GLY A 18 -19.43 5.59 4.03
C GLY A 18 -19.41 6.94 4.77
N THR A 19 -18.64 7.05 5.86
CA THR A 19 -18.66 8.25 6.74
C THR A 19 -17.52 9.22 6.48
N PHE A 20 -16.32 8.71 6.17
CA PHE A 20 -15.08 9.51 6.16
C PHE A 20 -14.36 9.56 4.81
N ALA A 21 -14.69 8.68 3.87
CA ALA A 21 -14.06 8.69 2.55
C ALA A 21 -14.85 9.56 1.55
N PRO A 22 -14.20 10.07 0.50
CA PRO A 22 -14.89 10.74 -0.61
C PRO A 22 -15.98 9.83 -1.21
N PRO A 23 -17.15 10.35 -1.63
CA PRO A 23 -18.25 9.53 -2.15
C PRO A 23 -17.87 8.63 -3.34
N ALA A 24 -16.91 9.06 -4.16
CA ALA A 24 -16.42 8.28 -5.30
C ALA A 24 -15.55 7.08 -4.90
N ALA A 25 -15.04 7.03 -3.65
CA ALA A 25 -14.06 6.03 -3.21
C ALA A 25 -14.56 4.59 -3.31
N GLN A 26 -15.87 4.35 -3.12
CA GLN A 26 -16.44 3.00 -3.19
C GLN A 26 -16.37 2.39 -4.59
N GLY A 27 -16.33 3.22 -5.64
CA GLY A 27 -16.21 2.77 -7.03
C GLY A 27 -14.77 2.71 -7.54
N MET A 28 -13.78 3.16 -6.76
CA MET A 28 -12.40 3.24 -7.20
C MET A 28 -11.71 1.88 -7.23
N THR A 29 -10.93 1.67 -8.27
CA THR A 29 -9.90 0.64 -8.36
C THR A 29 -8.63 1.06 -7.62
N PHE A 30 -7.68 0.14 -7.53
CA PHE A 30 -6.36 0.41 -6.95
C PHE A 30 -5.63 1.57 -7.63
N SER A 31 -5.59 1.59 -8.97
CA SER A 31 -4.87 2.62 -9.72
C SER A 31 -5.53 4.00 -9.64
N GLU A 32 -6.84 4.04 -9.37
CA GLU A 32 -7.58 5.29 -9.18
C GLU A 32 -7.41 5.84 -7.77
N SER A 33 -7.35 4.97 -6.76
CA SER A 33 -7.16 5.37 -5.36
C SER A 33 -5.72 5.70 -4.99
N GLY A 34 -4.72 5.08 -5.63
CA GLY A 34 -3.29 5.27 -5.35
C GLY A 34 -2.80 6.72 -5.42
N PRO A 35 -3.16 7.51 -6.45
CA PRO A 35 -2.73 8.91 -6.58
C PRO A 35 -3.50 9.92 -5.70
N VAL A 36 -4.62 9.52 -5.08
CA VAL A 36 -5.49 10.42 -4.30
C VAL A 36 -4.75 11.21 -3.21
N PRO A 37 -3.80 10.63 -2.44
CA PRO A 37 -3.07 11.40 -1.43
C PRO A 37 -2.34 12.63 -1.97
N ALA A 38 -1.86 12.60 -3.22
CA ALA A 38 -1.15 13.73 -3.83
C ALA A 38 -2.08 14.90 -4.19
N GLN A 39 -3.39 14.65 -4.28
CA GLN A 39 -4.40 15.63 -4.67
C GLN A 39 -4.79 16.56 -3.51
N GLY A 40 -4.51 16.17 -2.25
CA GLY A 40 -4.85 16.96 -1.07
C GLY A 40 -6.30 16.81 -0.58
N GLU A 41 -7.07 15.91 -1.18
CA GLU A 41 -8.50 15.68 -0.86
C GLU A 41 -8.73 14.75 0.33
N VAL A 42 -7.68 14.11 0.86
CA VAL A 42 -7.76 13.19 2.01
C VAL A 42 -6.66 13.48 3.01
N ALA A 43 -6.97 13.28 4.29
CA ALA A 43 -6.02 13.44 5.39
C ALA A 43 -5.25 12.16 5.73
N GLN A 44 -5.78 10.99 5.33
CA GLN A 44 -5.18 9.69 5.61
C GLN A 44 -5.52 8.70 4.49
N GLN A 45 -4.56 7.85 4.14
CA GLN A 45 -4.81 6.65 3.35
C GLN A 45 -4.11 5.46 4.01
N MET A 46 -4.82 4.34 4.10
CA MET A 46 -4.25 3.08 4.53
C MET A 46 -3.51 2.45 3.36
N PHE A 47 -2.26 2.03 3.61
CA PHE A 47 -1.40 1.30 2.67
C PHE A 47 -0.93 2.09 1.44
N TRP A 48 0.39 2.27 1.29
CA TRP A 48 1.00 2.97 0.16
C TRP A 48 1.97 2.07 -0.61
N TYR A 49 1.96 2.21 -1.93
CA TYR A 49 3.03 1.74 -2.79
C TYR A 49 3.98 2.89 -3.11
N THR A 50 5.28 2.62 -3.08
CA THR A 50 6.34 3.60 -3.42
C THR A 50 6.19 4.17 -4.83
N ALA A 51 5.50 3.46 -5.72
CA ALA A 51 5.16 3.96 -7.06
C ALA A 51 4.35 5.27 -7.04
N PHE A 52 3.57 5.54 -5.98
CA PHE A 52 2.72 6.73 -5.88
C PHE A 52 3.32 7.84 -5.00
N THR A 53 4.43 7.58 -4.30
CA THR A 53 4.97 8.54 -3.33
C THR A 53 5.73 9.69 -3.97
N ALA A 54 6.19 9.54 -5.22
CA ALA A 54 6.93 10.60 -5.92
C ALA A 54 6.09 11.86 -6.14
N ASP A 55 4.81 11.70 -6.51
CA ASP A 55 3.90 12.83 -6.70
C ASP A 55 3.55 13.55 -5.39
N MET A 56 3.70 12.87 -4.24
CA MET A 56 3.42 13.42 -2.91
C MET A 56 4.51 14.36 -2.38
N VAL A 57 5.67 14.40 -3.06
CA VAL A 57 6.82 15.25 -2.70
C VAL A 57 7.18 16.22 -3.82
N LYS A 58 6.38 16.27 -4.89
CA LYS A 58 6.61 17.15 -6.02
C LYS A 58 6.21 18.58 -5.67
N GLU A 59 7.12 19.53 -5.91
CA GLU A 59 6.86 20.97 -5.71
C GLU A 59 5.64 21.45 -6.51
N GLY A 60 4.91 22.40 -5.95
CA GLY A 60 3.69 22.96 -6.56
C GLY A 60 2.45 22.09 -6.41
N THR A 61 2.52 20.93 -5.74
CA THR A 61 1.34 20.13 -5.38
C THR A 61 0.68 20.65 -4.09
N PRO A 62 -0.63 20.40 -3.88
CA PRO A 62 -1.33 20.82 -2.66
C PRO A 62 -0.76 20.22 -1.37
N VAL A 63 0.04 19.16 -1.49
CA VAL A 63 0.56 18.37 -0.36
C VAL A 63 2.04 18.61 -0.05
N VAL A 64 2.62 19.62 -0.69
CA VAL A 64 3.95 20.16 -0.36
C VAL A 64 3.76 21.56 0.24
N ASN A 65 4.51 21.86 1.30
CA ASN A 65 4.50 23.17 1.95
C ASN A 65 5.25 24.22 1.10
N GLU A 66 5.08 25.50 1.42
CA GLU A 66 5.79 26.60 0.74
C GLU A 66 7.31 26.50 0.88
N ASP A 67 7.81 25.89 1.95
CA ASP A 67 9.24 25.64 2.20
C ASP A 67 9.78 24.39 1.47
N GLY A 68 8.97 23.75 0.63
CA GLY A 68 9.31 22.54 -0.12
C GLY A 68 9.22 21.24 0.68
N THR A 69 8.89 21.28 1.97
CA THR A 69 8.75 20.06 2.77
C THR A 69 7.42 19.34 2.48
N PRO A 70 7.38 18.00 2.43
CA PRO A 70 6.12 17.28 2.24
C PRO A 70 5.23 17.41 3.48
N LYS A 71 3.91 17.49 3.30
CA LYS A 71 2.94 17.45 4.41
C LYS A 71 2.74 16.03 4.95
N TRP A 72 2.85 15.04 4.07
CA TRP A 72 2.60 13.64 4.37
C TRP A 72 3.70 12.98 5.19
N ARG A 73 3.31 12.05 6.07
CA ARG A 73 4.20 11.20 6.86
C ARG A 73 3.70 9.77 6.85
N MET A 74 4.61 8.80 6.81
CA MET A 74 4.28 7.39 6.98
C MET A 74 4.40 7.03 8.45
N ALA A 75 3.38 6.37 8.98
CA ALA A 75 3.34 5.88 10.35
C ALA A 75 3.02 4.38 10.38
N PRO A 76 3.43 3.65 11.44
CA PRO A 76 2.98 2.28 11.64
C PRO A 76 1.44 2.18 11.63
N SER A 77 0.90 1.05 11.18
CA SER A 77 -0.55 0.83 11.20
C SER A 77 -1.09 0.92 12.64
N PRO A 78 -2.26 1.54 12.86
CA PRO A 78 -2.87 1.62 14.18
C PRO A 78 -3.31 0.23 14.69
N LYS A 79 -3.30 0.05 16.00
CA LYS A 79 -3.82 -1.17 16.66
C LYS A 79 -5.35 -1.11 16.72
N GLY A 80 -6.01 -2.19 16.31
CA GLY A 80 -7.48 -2.32 16.36
C GLY A 80 -7.98 -2.99 17.64
N ALA A 81 -9.30 -3.03 17.82
CA ALA A 81 -9.97 -3.55 19.03
C ALA A 81 -9.68 -5.03 19.35
N TYR A 82 -9.30 -5.83 18.35
CA TYR A 82 -8.98 -7.25 18.50
C TYR A 82 -7.47 -7.54 18.57
N TRP A 83 -6.63 -6.51 18.47
CA TRP A 83 -5.17 -6.69 18.51
C TRP A 83 -4.70 -6.93 19.94
N GLN A 84 -3.75 -7.85 20.12
CA GLN A 84 -3.09 -8.15 21.38
C GLN A 84 -1.58 -8.20 21.19
N ASP A 85 -0.81 -7.99 22.26
CA ASP A 85 0.65 -8.08 22.20
C ASP A 85 1.08 -9.44 21.65
N GLY A 86 2.02 -9.41 20.70
CA GLY A 86 2.48 -10.59 19.96
C GLY A 86 1.72 -10.88 18.65
N MET A 87 0.59 -10.23 18.39
CA MET A 87 -0.09 -10.34 17.08
C MET A 87 0.61 -9.53 15.99
N LYS A 88 0.67 -10.09 14.77
CA LYS A 88 1.16 -9.37 13.58
C LYS A 88 0.39 -8.06 13.40
N LEU A 89 1.11 -6.96 13.21
CA LEU A 89 0.54 -5.64 12.93
C LEU A 89 0.86 -5.26 11.48
N GLY A 90 -0.19 -4.99 10.71
CA GLY A 90 -0.07 -4.66 9.29
C GLY A 90 0.17 -5.89 8.40
N TYR A 91 0.32 -5.59 7.12
CA TYR A 91 0.56 -6.54 6.05
C TYR A 91 1.85 -6.17 5.31
N GLN A 92 2.57 -7.17 4.82
CA GLN A 92 3.83 -6.98 4.11
C GLN A 92 3.78 -7.84 2.85
N ASP A 93 3.93 -7.19 1.70
CA ASP A 93 4.20 -7.86 0.44
C ASP A 93 5.69 -8.13 0.31
N ALA A 94 6.04 -9.36 -0.04
CA ALA A 94 7.39 -9.74 -0.43
C ALA A 94 7.33 -10.42 -1.80
N GLY A 95 7.84 -9.73 -2.82
CA GLY A 95 7.98 -10.32 -4.15
C GLY A 95 9.01 -11.45 -4.13
N SER A 96 8.78 -12.48 -4.94
CA SER A 96 9.73 -13.57 -5.15
C SER A 96 9.93 -13.78 -6.64
N TRP A 97 11.17 -14.08 -7.04
CA TRP A 97 11.47 -14.53 -8.39
C TRP A 97 10.97 -15.96 -8.57
N THR A 98 10.00 -16.15 -9.46
CA THR A 98 9.48 -17.48 -9.78
C THR A 98 10.09 -17.99 -11.08
N LEU A 99 10.90 -19.05 -11.00
CA LEU A 99 11.39 -19.77 -12.18
C LEU A 99 10.52 -21.00 -12.38
N LEU A 100 9.85 -21.10 -13.53
CA LEU A 100 8.94 -22.19 -13.82
C LEU A 100 9.72 -23.49 -14.09
N LYS A 101 9.17 -24.62 -13.67
CA LYS A 101 9.75 -25.95 -13.96
C LYS A 101 9.84 -26.26 -15.46
N SER A 102 8.99 -25.62 -16.27
CA SER A 102 8.97 -25.77 -17.73
C SER A 102 9.99 -24.89 -18.45
N THR A 103 10.66 -23.96 -17.75
CA THR A 103 11.67 -23.10 -18.36
C THR A 103 12.89 -23.94 -18.75
N PRO A 104 13.34 -23.92 -20.03
CA PRO A 104 14.57 -24.58 -20.45
C PRO A 104 15.78 -24.15 -19.59
N ASP A 105 16.70 -25.07 -19.34
CA ASP A 105 17.80 -24.90 -18.37
C ASP A 105 18.68 -23.68 -18.66
N ASP A 106 18.98 -23.42 -19.94
CA ASP A 106 19.75 -22.25 -20.39
C ASP A 106 19.06 -20.92 -20.01
N ARG A 107 17.75 -20.84 -20.23
CA ARG A 107 16.94 -19.66 -19.90
C ARG A 107 16.73 -19.51 -18.39
N ALA A 108 16.58 -20.62 -17.67
CA ALA A 108 16.45 -20.61 -16.22
C ALA A 108 17.71 -20.06 -15.56
N LYS A 109 18.90 -20.48 -16.03
CA LYS A 109 20.19 -19.94 -15.60
C LYS A 109 20.32 -18.45 -15.86
N ALA A 110 19.93 -17.99 -17.06
CA ALA A 110 19.94 -16.56 -17.38
C ALA A 110 19.00 -15.74 -16.49
N ALA A 111 17.76 -16.22 -16.28
CA ALA A 111 16.80 -15.58 -15.39
C ALA A 111 17.29 -15.54 -13.94
N TRP A 112 17.97 -16.60 -13.48
CA TRP A 112 18.59 -16.66 -12.16
C TRP A 112 19.70 -15.63 -11.98
N LEU A 113 20.60 -15.49 -12.96
CA LEU A 113 21.64 -14.45 -12.94
C LEU A 113 21.04 -13.04 -12.92
N TYR A 114 20.00 -12.81 -13.72
CA TYR A 114 19.31 -11.52 -13.73
C TYR A 114 18.63 -11.23 -12.39
N ALA A 115 17.97 -12.22 -11.78
CA ALA A 115 17.37 -12.09 -10.47
C ALA A 115 18.42 -11.68 -9.42
N GLN A 116 19.58 -12.36 -9.40
CA GLN A 116 20.68 -12.00 -8.50
C GLN A 116 21.16 -10.56 -8.72
N PHE A 117 21.33 -10.15 -9.98
CA PHE A 117 21.73 -8.78 -10.32
C PHE A 117 20.73 -7.75 -9.80
N VAL A 118 19.44 -7.91 -10.10
CA VAL A 118 18.39 -6.96 -9.68
C VAL A 118 18.24 -6.89 -8.16
N THR A 119 18.51 -7.99 -7.44
CA THR A 119 18.42 -8.03 -5.97
C THR A 119 19.75 -7.75 -5.25
N SER A 120 20.83 -7.46 -5.97
CA SER A 120 22.09 -7.06 -5.37
C SER A 120 21.95 -5.67 -4.73
N LYS A 121 22.63 -5.47 -3.58
CA LYS A 121 22.63 -4.19 -2.85
C LYS A 121 23.77 -3.30 -3.31
#